data_AF-A0AAV4GCK0-F1
#
_entry.id   AF-A0AAV4GCK0-F1
#
_cell.length_a   1.000
_cell.length_b   1.000
_cell.length_c   1.000
_cell.angle_alpha   90.00
_cell.angle_beta   90.00
_cell.angle_gamma   90.00
#
_symmetry.space_group_name_H-M   'P 1'
#
loop_
_entity.id
_entity.type
_entity.pdbx_description
1 polymer ?
#
loop_
_entity_poly.entity_id
_entity_poly.type
_entity_poly.pdbx_seq_one_letter_code
_entity_poly.pdbx_strand_id
1 'polypeptide(L)'
;MEQYNLAAKEVKVSIKKDRERFTKTLAEKAETAATAGHIKILYQTTKTLVGKYTRSEMPVKDIGGKAIFEKDAQAARWIEHFTSLLNRPPPEILEARRDLPINCDTSSHREIVDAIKQLNLGQQQAQI
;
A
#
# COMPACT_ATOMS: atom_id res chain seq x y z
N MET A 1 13.48 -47.12 -27.35
CA MET A 1 12.35 -46.15 -27.41
C MET A 1 11.57 -46.13 -26.10
N GLU A 2 11.14 -47.27 -25.57
CA GLU A 2 10.26 -47.34 -24.39
C GLU A 2 10.92 -46.89 -23.07
N GLN A 3 12.18 -47.29 -22.81
CA GLN A 3 12.94 -46.82 -21.65
C GLN A 3 13.16 -45.31 -21.64
N TYR A 4 13.35 -44.69 -22.80
CA TYR A 4 13.52 -43.24 -22.93
C TYR A 4 12.25 -42.48 -22.54
N ASN A 5 11.08 -42.99 -22.93
CA ASN A 5 9.79 -42.37 -22.60
C ASN A 5 9.47 -42.48 -21.09
N LEU A 6 9.82 -43.59 -20.45
CA LEU A 6 9.68 -43.77 -18.99
C LEU A 6 10.59 -42.81 -18.22
N ALA A 7 11.87 -42.73 -18.61
CA ALA A 7 12.82 -41.79 -18.01
C ALA A 7 12.38 -40.32 -18.18
N ALA A 8 11.89 -39.94 -19.37
CA ALA A 8 11.38 -38.59 -19.62
C ALA A 8 10.16 -38.24 -18.75
N LYS A 9 9.27 -39.22 -18.51
CA LYS A 9 8.11 -39.05 -17.62
C LYS A 9 8.56 -38.86 -16.17
N GLU A 10 9.51 -39.65 -15.71
CA GLU A 10 10.07 -39.55 -14.36
C GLU A 10 10.75 -38.19 -14.12
N VAL A 11 11.55 -37.72 -15.08
CA VAL A 11 12.18 -36.39 -15.02
C VAL A 11 11.13 -35.28 -14.89
N LYS A 12 10.04 -35.33 -15.67
CA LYS A 12 8.96 -34.32 -15.58
C LYS A 12 8.28 -34.33 -14.22
N VAL A 13 8.02 -35.50 -13.65
CA VAL A 13 7.45 -35.64 -12.31
C VAL A 13 8.40 -35.11 -11.25
N SER A 14 9.70 -35.41 -11.36
CA SER A 14 10.73 -34.91 -10.45
C SER A 14 10.81 -33.38 -10.48
N ILE A 15 10.88 -32.77 -11.67
CA ILE A 15 10.90 -31.31 -11.84
C ILE A 15 9.67 -30.66 -11.19
N LYS A 16 8.48 -31.26 -11.37
CA LYS A 16 7.25 -30.75 -10.75
C LYS A 16 7.34 -30.79 -9.23
N LYS A 17 7.75 -31.92 -8.66
CA LYS A 17 7.91 -32.10 -7.20
C LYS A 17 8.96 -31.15 -6.62
N ASP A 18 10.06 -30.95 -7.34
CA ASP A 18 11.14 -30.06 -6.90
C ASP A 18 10.68 -28.61 -6.89
N ARG A 19 9.94 -28.18 -7.92
CA ARG A 19 9.29 -26.86 -7.96
C ARG A 19 8.31 -26.68 -6.80
N GLU A 20 7.45 -27.65 -6.55
CA GLU A 20 6.49 -27.61 -5.44
C GLU A 20 7.21 -27.48 -4.09
N ARG A 21 8.28 -28.26 -3.88
CA ARG A 21 9.11 -28.20 -2.68
C ARG A 21 9.75 -26.83 -2.51
N PHE A 22 10.37 -26.30 -3.57
CA PHE A 22 10.96 -24.95 -3.56
C PHE A 22 9.93 -23.89 -3.18
N THR A 23 8.75 -23.89 -3.81
CA THR A 23 7.69 -22.93 -3.47
C THR A 23 7.21 -23.05 -2.02
N LYS A 24 7.08 -24.27 -1.51
CA LYS A 24 6.67 -24.52 -0.13
C LYS A 24 7.69 -23.97 0.88
N THR A 25 8.97 -24.26 0.68
CA THR A 25 10.04 -23.77 1.58
C THR A 25 10.12 -22.24 1.65
N LEU A 26 9.87 -21.55 0.52
CA LEU A 26 9.82 -20.09 0.50
C LEU A 26 8.58 -19.55 1.22
N ALA A 27 7.43 -20.21 1.11
CA ALA A 27 6.21 -19.80 1.81
C ALA A 27 6.38 -19.91 3.33
N GLU A 28 6.93 -21.02 3.82
CA GLU A 28 7.25 -21.21 5.25
C GLU A 28 8.24 -20.15 5.76
N LYS A 29 9.25 -19.81 4.96
CA LYS A 29 10.20 -18.73 5.27
C LYS A 29 9.53 -17.35 5.32
N ALA A 30 8.56 -17.09 4.45
CA ALA A 30 7.81 -15.84 4.47
C ALA A 30 6.92 -15.75 5.73
N GLU A 31 6.25 -16.83 6.10
CA GLU A 31 5.39 -16.90 7.30
C GLU A 31 6.19 -16.68 8.60
N THR A 32 7.32 -17.36 8.73
CA THR A 32 8.24 -17.17 9.87
C THR A 32 8.81 -15.75 9.93
N ALA A 33 9.13 -15.15 8.79
CA ALA A 33 9.59 -13.75 8.75
C ALA A 33 8.47 -12.76 9.13
N ALA A 34 7.23 -13.03 8.74
CA ALA A 34 6.08 -12.18 9.08
C ALA A 34 5.78 -12.24 10.58
N THR A 35 5.76 -13.43 11.17
CA THR A 35 5.55 -13.62 12.62
C THR A 35 6.66 -13.00 13.46
N ALA A 36 7.91 -13.04 13.01
CA ALA A 36 9.04 -12.39 13.67
C ALA A 36 9.17 -10.87 13.41
N GLY A 37 8.31 -10.28 12.56
CA GLY A 37 8.40 -8.87 12.18
C GLY A 37 9.61 -8.52 11.30
N HIS A 38 10.25 -9.49 10.66
CA HIS A 38 11.39 -9.29 9.76
C HIS A 38 10.95 -8.86 8.36
N ILE A 39 10.45 -7.63 8.25
CA ILE A 39 9.84 -7.05 7.04
C ILE A 39 10.76 -7.18 5.80
N LYS A 40 12.07 -6.95 5.97
CA LYS A 40 13.04 -7.06 4.86
C LYS A 40 13.11 -8.48 4.29
N ILE A 41 13.11 -9.50 5.15
CA ILE A 41 13.19 -10.91 4.75
C ILE A 41 11.86 -11.34 4.11
N LEU A 42 10.74 -10.93 4.70
CA LEU A 42 9.41 -11.15 4.14
C LEU A 42 9.32 -10.60 2.71
N TYR A 43 9.66 -9.33 2.51
CA TYR A 43 9.63 -8.67 1.20
C TYR A 43 10.48 -9.41 0.15
N GLN A 44 11.74 -9.74 0.49
CA GLN A 44 12.65 -10.41 -0.45
C GLN A 44 12.17 -11.84 -0.81
N THR A 45 11.61 -12.57 0.15
CA THR A 45 11.09 -13.93 -0.03
C THR A 45 9.83 -13.92 -0.89
N THR A 46 8.88 -13.02 -0.62
CA THR A 46 7.69 -12.83 -1.44
C THR A 46 8.05 -12.38 -2.85
N LYS A 47 9.04 -11.49 -3.01
CA LYS A 47 9.56 -11.08 -4.31
C LYS A 47 10.13 -12.26 -5.13
N THR A 48 10.74 -13.22 -4.46
CA THR A 48 11.28 -14.43 -5.09
C THR A 48 10.15 -15.38 -5.50
N LEU A 49 9.11 -15.55 -4.66
CA LEU A 49 7.93 -16.36 -4.93
C LEU A 49 7.11 -15.90 -6.14
N VAL A 50 6.96 -14.59 -6.33
CA VAL A 50 6.16 -14.02 -7.43
C VAL A 50 6.77 -14.33 -8.81
N GLY A 51 8.04 -14.72 -8.90
CA GLY A 51 8.67 -15.31 -10.10
C GLY A 51 8.78 -14.41 -11.34
N LYS A 52 8.10 -13.27 -11.34
CA LYS A 52 8.14 -12.21 -12.34
C LYS A 52 8.13 -10.88 -11.63
N TYR A 53 9.24 -10.52 -11.01
CA TYR A 53 9.53 -9.11 -10.86
C TYR A 53 10.02 -8.61 -12.22
N THR A 54 9.10 -8.13 -13.06
CA THR A 54 9.51 -7.08 -14.00
C THR A 54 9.98 -5.95 -13.12
N ARG A 55 11.30 -5.80 -13.00
CA ARG A 55 11.89 -4.62 -12.39
C ARG A 55 11.44 -3.46 -13.26
N SER A 56 10.29 -2.88 -12.94
CA SER A 56 10.09 -1.47 -13.18
C SER A 56 11.03 -0.80 -12.18
N GLU A 57 12.32 -0.80 -12.52
CA GLU A 57 13.19 0.32 -12.18
C GLU A 57 12.55 1.52 -12.87
N MET A 58 11.45 2.01 -12.29
CA MET A 58 10.98 3.34 -12.59
C MET A 58 12.07 4.21 -11.98
N PRO A 59 12.92 4.83 -12.81
CA PRO A 59 13.95 5.70 -12.29
C PRO A 59 13.23 6.82 -11.54
N VAL A 60 13.82 7.29 -10.44
CA VAL A 60 13.26 8.42 -9.70
C VAL A 60 13.10 9.57 -10.70
N LYS A 61 11.91 10.18 -10.74
CA LYS A 61 11.65 11.29 -11.65
C LYS A 61 12.02 12.61 -11.00
N ASP A 62 12.60 13.51 -11.79
CA ASP A 62 12.72 14.90 -11.41
C ASP A 62 11.33 15.58 -11.35
N ILE A 63 11.31 16.86 -10.97
CA ILE A 63 10.08 17.65 -10.88
C ILE A 63 9.38 17.77 -12.26
N GLY A 64 10.15 17.75 -13.35
CA GLY A 64 9.65 17.77 -14.73
C GLY A 64 9.20 16.40 -15.26
N GLY A 65 9.27 15.34 -14.46
CA GLY A 65 8.86 13.99 -14.85
C GLY A 65 9.91 13.19 -15.62
N LYS A 66 11.14 13.71 -15.78
CA LYS A 66 12.25 13.03 -16.45
C LYS A 66 12.94 12.06 -15.50
N ALA A 67 13.24 10.86 -16.00
CA ALA A 67 13.94 9.82 -15.26
C ALA A 67 15.38 10.22 -14.90
N ILE A 68 15.75 10.03 -13.63
CA ILE A 68 17.10 10.19 -13.10
C ILE A 68 17.73 8.80 -12.93
N PHE A 69 18.86 8.55 -13.58
CA PHE A 69 19.54 7.25 -13.57
C PHE A 69 20.75 7.19 -12.61
N GLU A 70 21.38 8.34 -12.33
CA GLU A 70 22.54 8.44 -11.45
C GLU A 70 22.15 8.39 -9.97
N LYS A 71 22.84 7.56 -9.19
CA LYS A 71 22.49 7.31 -7.78
C LYS A 71 22.57 8.57 -6.91
N ASP A 72 23.58 9.40 -7.11
CA ASP A 72 23.78 10.61 -6.32
C ASP A 72 22.71 11.66 -6.65
N ALA A 73 22.34 11.78 -7.93
CA ALA A 73 21.23 12.63 -8.36
C ALA A 73 19.87 12.12 -7.84
N GLN A 74 19.65 10.80 -7.77
CA GLN A 74 18.44 10.25 -7.15
C GLN A 74 18.40 10.58 -5.65
N ALA A 75 19.52 10.46 -4.93
CA ALA A 75 19.59 10.81 -3.52
C ALA A 75 19.31 12.31 -3.29
N ALA A 76 19.90 13.19 -4.10
CA ALA A 76 19.63 14.63 -4.06
C ALA A 76 18.14 14.94 -4.30
N ARG A 77 17.51 14.27 -5.26
CA ARG A 77 16.07 14.40 -5.54
C ARG A 77 15.20 13.95 -4.36
N TRP A 78 15.58 12.87 -3.68
CA TRP A 78 14.88 12.41 -2.47
C TRP A 78 14.99 13.42 -1.34
N ILE A 79 16.20 13.97 -1.11
CA ILE A 79 16.43 15.00 -0.10
C ILE A 79 15.53 16.21 -0.39
N GLU A 80 15.56 16.76 -1.60
CA GLU A 80 14.72 17.88 -2.01
C GLU A 80 13.22 17.61 -1.76
N HIS A 81 12.71 16.46 -2.20
CA HIS A 81 11.31 16.09 -2.05
C HIS A 81 10.87 16.04 -0.58
N PHE A 82 11.66 15.36 0.26
CA PHE A 82 11.33 15.22 1.68
C PHE A 82 11.55 16.52 2.45
N THR A 83 12.57 17.31 2.11
CA THR A 83 12.78 18.62 2.73
C THR A 83 11.61 19.56 2.45
N SER A 84 11.10 19.58 1.22
CA SER A 84 9.92 20.38 0.87
C SER A 84 8.64 19.90 1.56
N LEU A 85 8.47 18.59 1.72
CA LEU A 85 7.25 18.01 2.28
C LEU A 85 7.20 18.09 3.81
N LEU A 86 8.33 17.87 4.48
CA LEU A 86 8.40 17.78 5.94
C LEU A 86 8.69 19.13 6.62
N ASN A 87 9.30 20.09 5.91
CA ASN A 87 9.59 21.42 6.47
C ASN A 87 8.62 22.50 5.97
N ARG A 88 7.38 22.11 5.65
CA ARG A 88 6.34 23.09 5.33
C ARG A 88 6.10 23.95 6.57
N PRO A 89 6.13 25.30 6.48
CA PRO A 89 5.77 26.14 7.60
C PRO A 89 4.34 25.78 8.05
N PRO A 90 4.02 25.92 9.36
CA PRO A 90 2.66 25.79 9.83
C PRO A 90 1.73 26.58 8.91
N PRO A 91 0.58 26.02 8.49
CA PRO A 91 -0.34 26.74 7.64
C PRO A 91 -0.64 28.08 8.30
N GLU A 92 -0.69 29.14 7.50
CA GLU A 92 -1.10 30.45 7.97
C GLU A 92 -2.59 30.35 8.36
N ILE A 93 -2.83 30.13 9.66
CA ILE A 93 -4.17 30.07 10.22
C ILE A 93 -4.67 31.52 10.19
N LEU A 94 -5.37 31.88 9.12
CA LEU A 94 -6.12 33.13 9.10
C LEU A 94 -7.18 33.03 10.19
N GLU A 95 -7.12 33.93 11.17
CA GLU A 95 -8.21 34.08 12.12
C GLU A 95 -9.52 34.21 11.34
N ALA A 96 -10.53 33.45 11.76
CA ALA A 96 -11.85 33.58 11.19
C ALA A 96 -12.26 35.05 11.29
N ARG A 97 -12.56 35.70 10.15
CA ARG A 97 -12.92 37.12 10.12
C ARG A 97 -14.12 37.46 11.01
N ARG A 98 -14.94 36.45 11.34
CA ARG A 98 -16.10 36.52 12.24
C ARG A 98 -16.29 35.15 12.88
N ASP A 99 -16.68 35.16 14.14
CA ASP A 99 -17.25 33.99 14.77
C ASP A 99 -18.58 33.65 14.07
N LEU A 100 -18.72 32.40 13.65
CA LEU A 100 -20.01 31.90 13.22
C LEU A 100 -20.91 31.84 14.46
N PRO A 101 -22.18 32.28 14.38
CA PRO A 101 -23.14 32.14 15.48
C PRO A 101 -23.58 30.67 15.61
N ILE A 102 -22.62 29.80 15.93
CA ILE A 102 -22.84 28.39 16.19
C ILE A 102 -23.02 28.24 17.69
N ASN A 103 -24.11 27.60 18.10
CA ASN A 103 -24.29 27.20 19.48
C ASN A 103 -23.33 26.04 19.80
N CYS A 104 -22.31 26.32 20.61
CA CYS A 104 -21.34 25.33 21.08
C CYS A 104 -21.73 24.72 22.43
N ASP A 105 -22.89 25.06 22.98
CA ASP A 105 -23.39 24.46 24.22
C ASP A 105 -23.71 22.98 24.02
N THR A 106 -23.67 22.22 25.11
CA THR A 106 -24.00 20.80 25.10
C THR A 106 -25.45 20.60 24.66
N SER A 107 -25.64 19.93 23.53
CA SER A 107 -26.97 19.66 22.97
C SER A 107 -27.82 18.83 23.94
N SER A 108 -29.09 19.18 24.06
CA SER A 108 -30.06 18.44 24.87
C SER A 108 -30.43 17.12 24.20
N HIS A 109 -30.69 16.08 24.99
CA HIS A 109 -31.18 14.78 24.49
C HIS A 109 -32.40 14.94 23.56
N ARG A 110 -33.29 15.88 23.85
CA ARG A 110 -34.46 16.16 23.02
C ARG A 110 -34.08 16.71 21.64
N GLU A 111 -33.11 17.62 21.59
CA GLU A 111 -32.62 18.21 20.34
C GLU A 111 -31.96 17.15 19.45
N ILE A 112 -31.19 16.25 20.06
CA ILE A 112 -30.57 15.10 19.36
C ILE A 112 -31.65 14.20 18.74
N VAL A 113 -32.70 13.86 19.51
CA VAL A 113 -33.79 13.00 19.03
C VAL A 113 -34.57 13.67 17.89
N ASP A 114 -34.86 14.96 17.99
CA ASP A 114 -35.62 15.67 16.96
C ASP A 114 -34.80 15.87 15.69
N ALA A 115 -33.49 16.12 15.79
CA ALA A 115 -32.58 16.16 14.66
C ALA A 115 -32.51 14.81 13.91
N ILE A 116 -32.43 13.69 14.64
CA ILE A 116 -32.47 12.34 14.05
C ILE A 116 -33.77 12.10 13.29
N LYS A 117 -34.92 12.53 13.84
CA LYS A 117 -36.21 12.42 13.15
C LYS A 117 -36.26 13.25 11.87
N GLN A 118 -35.74 14.48 11.88
CA GLN A 118 -35.71 15.33 10.68
C GLN A 118 -34.80 14.78 9.58
N LEU A 119 -33.65 14.20 9.94
CA LEU A 119 -32.76 13.51 9.00
C LEU A 119 -33.49 12.36 8.29
N ASN A 120 -34.26 11.56 9.03
CA ASN A 120 -35.02 10.44 8.46
C ASN A 120 -36.19 10.91 7.58
N LEU A 121 -36.84 12.03 7.90
CA LEU A 121 -37.90 12.63 7.08
C LEU A 121 -37.36 13.20 5.75
N GLY A 122 -36.19 13.85 5.79
CA GLY A 122 -35.53 14.38 4.59
C GLY A 122 -35.08 13.27 3.61
N GLN A 123 -34.68 12.11 4.11
CA GLN A 123 -34.34 10.95 3.28
C GLN A 123 -35.55 10.32 2.58
N GLN A 124 -36.75 10.40 3.19
CA GLN A 124 -37.99 9.91 2.56
C GLN A 124 -38.48 10.83 1.45
N GLN A 125 -38.25 12.14 1.55
CA GLN A 125 -38.64 13.12 0.52
C GLN A 125 -37.76 13.10 -0.73
N ALA A 126 -36.51 12.60 -0.62
CA ALA A 126 -35.59 12.45 -1.75
C ALA A 126 -35.77 11.14 -2.54
N GLN A 127 -36.73 10.28 -2.15
CA GLN A 127 -37.05 9.00 -2.79
C GLN A 127 -38.40 9.00 -3.54
N ILE A 128 -39.00 10.18 -3.75
CA ILE A 128 -40.17 10.41 -4.62
C ILE A 128 -39.69 11.19 -5.85
#